data_AF-A0A2K4ANS5-F1
#
_entry.id   AF-A0A2K4ANS5-F1
#
_cell.length_a   1.000
_cell.length_b   1.000
_cell.length_c   1.000
_cell.angle_alpha   90.00
_cell.angle_beta   90.00
_cell.angle_gamma   90.00
#
_symmetry.space_group_name_H-M   'P 1'
#
loop_
_entity.id
_entity.type
_entity.pdbx_description
1 polymer ?
#
loop_
_entity_poly.entity_id
_entity_poly.type
_entity_poly.pdbx_seq_one_letter_code
_entity_poly.pdbx_strand_id
1 'polypeptide(L)'
;METTKTYPALAFENKDKVGLYIGLLDAWCQEPDEAILYVNKDGSKPDKKEAKEFFLIREKCHSDLLKEVSGEENRNFKPSEWFEICNLVDVEISEERFKELFNNE
;
A
#
# COMPACT_ATOMS: atom_id res chain seq x y z
N MET A 1 18.16 -13.27 21.57
CA MET A 1 17.73 -12.82 20.23
C MET A 1 16.35 -12.26 20.42
N GLU A 2 16.19 -10.94 20.44
CA GLU A 2 14.87 -10.33 20.43
C GLU A 2 14.21 -10.71 19.10
N THR A 3 13.10 -11.42 19.16
CA THR A 3 12.26 -11.63 17.99
C THR A 3 11.60 -10.30 17.68
N THR A 4 12.07 -9.60 16.64
CA THR A 4 11.41 -8.41 16.13
C THR A 4 10.00 -8.79 15.73
N LYS A 5 9.00 -8.22 16.41
CA LYS A 5 7.59 -8.48 16.12
C LYS A 5 7.28 -7.93 14.73
N THR A 6 6.71 -8.77 13.87
CA THR A 6 6.23 -8.36 12.54
C THR A 6 4.72 -8.46 12.47
N TYR A 7 4.15 -7.78 11.48
CA TYR A 7 2.72 -7.79 11.19
C TYR A 7 2.48 -8.10 9.71
N PRO A 8 1.43 -8.89 9.40
CA PRO A 8 1.10 -9.20 8.02
C PRO A 8 0.50 -7.97 7.31
N ALA A 9 0.90 -7.78 6.06
CA ALA A 9 0.42 -6.71 5.20
C ALA A 9 0.30 -7.20 3.75
N LEU A 10 -0.31 -6.38 2.90
CA LEU A 10 -0.28 -6.53 1.45
C LEU A 10 0.47 -5.37 0.82
N ALA A 11 1.36 -5.71 -0.12
CA ALA A 11 2.08 -4.75 -0.94
C ALA A 11 1.85 -5.03 -2.44
N PHE A 12 1.97 -3.98 -3.26
CA PHE A 12 2.00 -4.13 -4.72
C PHE A 12 3.40 -4.51 -5.17
N GLU A 13 3.59 -5.76 -5.60
CA GLU A 13 4.85 -6.27 -6.15
C GLU A 13 4.79 -6.33 -7.69
N ASN A 14 5.85 -5.86 -8.35
CA ASN A 14 5.98 -5.90 -9.80
C ASN A 14 5.88 -7.34 -10.33
N LYS A 15 5.01 -7.58 -11.33
CA LYS A 15 4.80 -8.91 -11.92
C LYS A 15 6.05 -9.49 -12.60
N ASP A 16 6.94 -8.64 -13.09
CA ASP A 16 8.15 -9.02 -13.81
C ASP A 16 9.40 -9.04 -12.92
N LYS A 17 9.33 -8.49 -11.70
CA LYS A 17 10.46 -8.41 -10.79
C LYS A 17 10.06 -8.61 -9.33
N VAL A 18 10.21 -9.86 -8.87
CA VAL A 18 10.02 -10.27 -7.47
C VAL A 18 10.91 -9.45 -6.54
N GLY A 19 10.36 -9.02 -5.40
CA GLY A 19 11.01 -8.18 -4.41
C GLY A 19 11.14 -6.70 -4.82
N LEU A 20 10.41 -6.26 -5.86
CA LEU A 20 10.29 -4.86 -6.22
C LEU A 20 8.85 -4.39 -6.00
N TYR A 21 8.66 -3.48 -5.05
CA TYR A 21 7.34 -3.01 -4.62
C TYR A 21 7.11 -1.55 -5.01
N ILE A 22 5.84 -1.16 -5.10
CA ILE A 22 5.46 0.25 -5.18
C ILE A 22 5.66 0.87 -3.81
N GLY A 23 6.56 1.83 -3.71
CA GLY A 23 6.84 2.67 -2.55
C GLY A 23 6.05 3.97 -2.56
N LEU A 24 6.21 4.75 -1.49
CA LEU A 24 5.67 6.10 -1.42
C LEU A 24 6.26 6.99 -2.54
N LEU A 25 5.48 7.98 -3.00
CA LEU A 25 5.85 8.91 -4.07
C LEU A 25 6.14 8.25 -5.43
N ASP A 26 5.45 7.15 -5.74
CA ASP A 26 5.58 6.39 -7.00
C ASP A 26 6.99 5.88 -7.31
N ALA A 27 7.83 5.75 -6.29
CA ALA A 27 9.13 5.13 -6.41
C ALA A 27 9.01 3.60 -6.28
N TRP A 28 9.85 2.86 -6.98
CA TRP A 28 10.03 1.44 -6.68
C TRP A 28 10.95 1.28 -5.46
N CYS A 29 10.60 0.40 -4.53
CA CYS A 29 11.43 0.04 -3.38
C CYS A 29 11.66 -1.48 -3.32
N GLN A 30 12.64 -1.92 -2.53
CA GLN A 30 12.89 -3.34 -2.28
C GLN A 30 12.58 -3.74 -0.83
N GLU A 31 12.39 -2.77 0.05
CA GLU A 31 12.03 -2.97 1.45
C GLU A 31 10.51 -2.90 1.62
N PRO A 32 9.85 -3.96 2.15
CA PRO A 32 8.41 -3.95 2.39
C PRO A 32 7.94 -2.80 3.30
N ASP A 33 8.75 -2.40 4.28
CA ASP A 33 8.42 -1.30 5.19
C ASP A 33 8.27 0.06 4.46
N GLU A 34 8.96 0.23 3.32
CA GLU A 34 8.88 1.45 2.51
C GLU A 34 7.75 1.41 1.46
N ALA A 35 7.08 0.26 1.33
CA ALA A 35 6.03 0.07 0.34
C ALA A 35 4.74 0.84 0.69
N ILE A 36 3.88 1.01 -0.32
CA ILE A 36 2.46 1.28 -0.12
C ILE A 36 1.80 -0.01 0.34
N LEU A 37 1.19 0.05 1.53
CA LEU A 37 0.72 -1.11 2.27
C LEU A 37 -0.78 -1.05 2.50
N TYR A 38 -1.41 -2.23 2.54
CA TYR A 38 -2.71 -2.43 3.16
C TYR A 38 -2.56 -3.33 4.38
N VAL A 39 -3.05 -2.86 5.52
CA VAL A 39 -2.85 -3.48 6.83
C VAL A 39 -4.13 -3.39 7.64
N ASN A 40 -4.54 -4.49 8.28
CA ASN A 40 -5.65 -4.46 9.21
C ASN A 40 -5.20 -3.86 10.56
N LYS A 41 -6.02 -2.95 11.13
CA LYS A 41 -5.70 -2.26 12.40
C LYS A 41 -5.49 -3.19 13.59
N ASP A 42 -6.09 -4.37 13.56
CA ASP A 42 -5.95 -5.39 14.62
C ASP A 42 -4.69 -6.27 14.44
N GLY A 43 -3.92 -6.08 13.37
CA GLY A 43 -2.75 -6.87 13.03
C GLY A 43 -3.07 -8.24 12.43
N SER A 44 -4.34 -8.54 12.12
CA SER A 44 -4.72 -9.76 11.41
C SER A 44 -4.28 -9.73 9.94
N LYS A 45 -4.19 -10.93 9.33
CA LYS A 45 -3.85 -11.04 7.91
C LYS A 45 -4.96 -10.40 7.05
N PRO A 46 -4.64 -9.42 6.20
CA PRO A 46 -5.63 -8.79 5.32
C PRO A 46 -6.12 -9.72 4.20
N ASP A 47 -7.37 -9.51 3.77
CA ASP A 47 -7.94 -10.15 2.58
C ASP A 47 -7.58 -9.36 1.31
N LYS A 48 -7.16 -10.08 0.26
CA LYS A 48 -6.71 -9.46 -1.00
C LYS A 48 -7.84 -8.81 -1.79
N LYS A 49 -9.07 -9.35 -1.70
CA LYS A 49 -10.23 -8.79 -2.39
C LYS A 49 -10.68 -7.50 -1.70
N GLU A 50 -10.75 -7.51 -0.37
CA GLU A 50 -11.04 -6.32 0.42
C GLU A 50 -10.00 -5.21 0.20
N ALA A 51 -8.71 -5.56 0.21
CA ALA A 51 -7.64 -4.62 -0.09
C ALA A 51 -7.77 -4.00 -1.48
N LYS A 52 -8.11 -4.81 -2.50
CA LYS A 52 -8.34 -4.32 -3.86
C LYS A 52 -9.49 -3.32 -3.92
N GLU A 53 -10.62 -3.64 -3.29
CA GLU A 53 -11.77 -2.74 -3.24
C GLU A 53 -11.43 -1.42 -2.51
N PHE A 54 -10.72 -1.51 -1.38
CA PHE A 54 -10.24 -0.35 -0.63
C PHE A 54 -9.39 0.60 -1.49
N PHE A 55 -8.39 0.08 -2.20
CA PHE A 55 -7.49 0.89 -3.01
C PHE A 55 -8.22 1.60 -4.16
N LEU A 56 -9.14 0.91 -4.84
CA LEU A 56 -9.93 1.51 -5.92
C LEU A 56 -10.88 2.60 -5.41
N ILE A 57 -11.48 2.41 -4.23
CA ILE A 57 -12.30 3.44 -3.58
C ILE A 57 -11.43 4.65 -3.21
N ARG A 58 -10.25 4.42 -2.59
CA ARG A 58 -9.30 5.48 -2.23
C ARG A 58 -8.83 6.27 -3.45
N GLU A 59 -8.58 5.61 -4.57
CA GLU A 59 -8.20 6.28 -5.82
C GLU A 59 -9.26 7.25 -6.27
N LYS A 60 -10.52 6.80 -6.29
CA LYS A 60 -11.64 7.65 -6.67
C LYS A 60 -11.78 8.83 -5.70
N CYS A 61 -11.80 8.58 -4.40
CA CYS A 61 -11.91 9.63 -3.38
C CYS A 61 -10.77 10.65 -3.47
N HIS A 62 -9.54 10.20 -3.67
CA HIS A 62 -8.38 11.08 -3.82
C HIS A 62 -8.47 11.92 -5.11
N SER A 63 -8.90 11.30 -6.22
CA SER A 63 -9.07 11.97 -7.50
C SER A 63 -10.18 13.03 -7.45
N ASP A 64 -11.32 12.69 -6.83
CA ASP A 64 -12.45 13.60 -6.65
C ASP A 64 -12.03 14.81 -5.78
N LEU A 65 -11.35 14.55 -4.65
CA LEU A 65 -10.85 15.60 -3.76
C LEU A 65 -9.82 16.50 -4.46
N LEU A 66 -8.82 15.93 -5.15
CA LEU A 66 -7.78 16.71 -5.84
C LEU A 66 -8.40 17.64 -6.89
N LYS A 67 -9.36 17.11 -7.66
CA LYS A 67 -10.11 17.89 -8.65
C LYS A 67 -10.92 19.01 -8.00
N GLU A 68 -11.53 18.77 -6.85
CA GLU A 68 -12.28 19.78 -6.10
C GLU A 68 -11.38 20.91 -5.57
N VAL A 69 -10.23 20.56 -4.97
CA VAL A 69 -9.37 21.55 -4.28
C VAL A 69 -8.42 22.29 -5.20
N SER A 70 -7.93 21.64 -6.27
CA SER A 70 -6.88 22.18 -7.14
C SER A 70 -7.26 22.24 -8.61
N GLY A 71 -8.34 21.55 -9.02
CA GLY A 71 -8.67 21.36 -10.43
C GLY A 71 -7.72 20.40 -11.16
N GLU A 72 -6.72 19.85 -10.48
CA GLU A 72 -5.75 18.94 -11.07
C GLU A 72 -6.28 17.50 -11.14
N GLU A 73 -5.75 16.75 -12.10
CA GLU A 73 -6.00 15.32 -12.19
C GLU A 73 -5.04 14.56 -11.28
N ASN A 74 -5.53 13.51 -10.63
CA ASN A 74 -4.67 12.60 -9.89
C ASN A 74 -3.78 11.85 -10.88
N ARG A 75 -2.46 12.01 -10.76
CA ARG A 75 -1.47 11.33 -11.59
C ARG A 75 -0.63 10.31 -10.83
N ASN A 76 -0.60 10.43 -9.50
CA ASN A 76 0.38 9.73 -8.69
C ASN A 76 -0.27 8.51 -8.01
N PHE A 77 -1.41 8.70 -7.36
CA PHE A 77 -2.08 7.59 -6.67
C PHE A 77 -3.01 6.84 -7.65
N LYS A 78 -2.46 5.87 -8.40
CA LYS A 78 -3.18 5.10 -9.43
C LYS A 78 -3.22 3.57 -9.19
N PRO A 79 -3.82 3.10 -8.09
CA PRO A 79 -4.02 1.67 -7.88
C PRO A 79 -4.62 0.89 -9.05
N SER A 80 -5.58 1.47 -9.78
CA SER A 80 -6.19 0.87 -10.97
C SER A 80 -5.15 0.47 -12.03
N GLU A 81 -4.20 1.35 -12.32
CA GLU A 81 -3.06 1.10 -13.21
C GLU A 81 -2.04 0.15 -12.56
N TRP A 82 -1.79 0.28 -11.26
CA TRP A 82 -0.87 -0.60 -10.54
C TRP A 82 -1.32 -2.07 -10.59
N PHE A 83 -2.62 -2.36 -10.54
CA PHE A 83 -3.13 -3.73 -10.68
C PHE A 83 -2.84 -4.37 -12.04
N GLU A 84 -2.58 -3.57 -13.07
CA GLU A 84 -2.20 -4.07 -14.39
C GLU A 84 -0.76 -4.59 -14.40
N ILE A 85 0.14 -3.95 -13.66
CA ILE A 85 1.59 -4.23 -13.64
C ILE A 85 2.09 -4.93 -12.36
N CYS A 86 1.27 -4.99 -11.31
CA CYS A 86 1.62 -5.56 -10.01
C CYS A 86 0.64 -6.64 -9.53
N ASN A 87 1.13 -7.52 -8.67
CA ASN A 87 0.32 -8.42 -7.85
C ASN A 87 0.24 -7.87 -6.43
N LEU A 88 -0.90 -8.08 -5.74
CA LEU A 88 -0.93 -7.94 -4.28
C LEU A 88 -0.34 -9.20 -3.64
N VAL A 89 0.78 -9.03 -2.96
CA VAL A 89 1.52 -10.12 -2.30
C VAL A 89 1.51 -9.93 -0.79
N ASP A 90 1.58 -11.05 -0.08
CA ASP A 90 1.68 -11.04 1.38
C ASP A 90 3.11 -10.65 1.75
N VAL A 91 3.27 -9.68 2.64
CA VAL A 91 4.55 -9.25 3.20
C VAL A 91 4.46 -9.15 4.71
N GLU A 92 5.61 -9.17 5.37
CA GLU A 92 5.74 -8.92 6.80
C GLU A 92 6.40 -7.55 6.98
N ILE A 93 5.80 -6.69 7.81
CA ILE A 93 6.32 -5.36 8.13
C ILE A 93 6.73 -5.27 9.59
N SER A 94 7.66 -4.37 9.91
CA SER A 94 8.09 -4.16 11.29
C SER A 94 6.97 -3.61 12.18
N GLU A 95 7.08 -3.86 13.48
CA GLU A 95 6.20 -3.24 14.48
C GLU A 95 6.25 -1.71 14.45
N GLU A 96 7.42 -1.14 14.18
CA GLU A 96 7.60 0.31 14.02
C GLU A 96 6.73 0.82 12.87
N ARG A 97 6.87 0.20 11.70
CA ARG A 97 6.08 0.56 10.52
C ARG A 97 4.57 0.38 10.74
N PHE A 98 4.16 -0.73 11.37
CA PHE A 98 2.76 -0.96 11.72
C PHE A 98 2.21 0.18 12.60
N LYS A 99 2.96 0.62 13.61
CA LYS A 99 2.54 1.72 14.50
C LYS A 99 2.48 3.06 13.76
N GLU A 100 3.44 3.36 12.88
CA GLU A 100 3.44 4.61 12.09
C GLU A 100 2.20 4.78 11.22
N LEU A 101 1.70 3.69 10.63
CA LEU A 101 0.52 3.71 9.76
C LEU A 101 -0.76 4.15 10.51
N PHE A 102 -0.81 3.99 11.84
CA PHE A 102 -1.99 4.27 12.66
C PHE A 102 -1.78 5.37 13.72
N ASN A 103 -0.53 5.74 14.03
CA ASN A 103 -0.23 6.82 14.99
C ASN A 103 -0.42 8.23 14.41
N ASN A 104 -0.64 8.35 13.09
CA ASN A 104 -0.95 9.61 12.41
C ASN A 104 -2.47 9.82 12.19
N GLU A 105 -3.33 9.03 12.84
CA GLU A 105 -4.80 9.26 12.90
C GLU A 105 -5.22 10.08 14.12
#